data_AF-A0A2V8HQK4-F1
#
_entry.id   AF-A0A2V8HQK4-F1
#
_cell.length_a   1.000
_cell.length_b   1.000
_cell.length_c   1.000
_cell.angle_alpha   90.00
_cell.angle_beta   90.00
_cell.angle_gamma   90.00
#
_symmetry.space_group_name_H-M   'P 1'
#
loop_
_entity.id
_entity.type
_entity.pdbx_description
1 polymer ?
#
loop_
_entity_poly.entity_id
_entity_poly.type
_entity_poly.pdbx_seq_one_letter_code
_entity_poly.pdbx_strand_id
1 'polypeptide(L)' 'MNEDALRALVRETIARHLGRDDRVAAVPHPLTFASHASHYRYAMVPQGDGPCLIEPGVQCTHCGYCQSHGH' A
#
# COMPACT_ATOMS: atom_id res chain seq x y z
N MET A 1 10.18 16.15 -29.15
CA MET A 1 9.21 16.39 -28.06
C MET A 1 10.01 16.93 -26.87
N ASN A 2 9.73 18.15 -26.41
CA ASN A 2 10.48 18.81 -25.32
C ASN A 2 9.86 18.46 -23.95
N GLU A 3 10.63 18.61 -22.87
CA GLU A 3 10.19 18.37 -21.49
C GLU A 3 8.94 19.18 -21.13
N ASP A 4 8.83 20.42 -21.61
CA ASP A 4 7.65 21.26 -21.41
C ASP A 4 6.38 20.66 -22.03
N ALA A 5 6.52 20.04 -23.21
CA ALA A 5 5.41 19.37 -23.87
C ALA A 5 4.96 18.10 -23.12
N LEU A 6 5.92 17.38 -22.52
CA LEU A 6 5.63 16.23 -21.67
C LEU A 6 4.91 16.66 -20.38
N ARG A 7 5.38 17.72 -19.72
CA ARG A 7 4.76 18.27 -18.51
C ARG A 7 3.34 18.77 -18.79
N ALA A 8 3.10 19.41 -19.93
CA ALA A 8 1.77 19.84 -20.35
C ALA A 8 0.82 18.65 -20.54
N LEU A 9 1.27 17.60 -21.23
CA LEU A 9 0.50 16.38 -21.46
C LEU A 9 0.11 15.68 -20.14
N VAL A 10 1.06 15.56 -19.20
CA VAL A 10 0.80 14.97 -17.89
C VAL A 10 -0.23 15.78 -17.11
N ARG A 11 -0.10 17.11 -17.06
CA ARG A 11 -1.06 17.99 -16.36
C ARG A 11 -2.47 17.86 -16.94
N GLU A 12 -2.59 17.85 -18.26
CA GLU A 12 -3.87 17.69 -18.95
C GLU A 12 -4.51 16.33 -18.66
N THR A 13 -3.70 15.27 -18.60
CA THR A 13 -4.16 13.90 -18.31
C THR A 13 -4.65 13.77 -16.88
N ILE A 14 -3.91 14.32 -15.91
CA ILE A 14 -4.31 14.37 -14.49
C ILE A 14 -5.61 15.16 -14.32
N ALA A 15 -5.72 16.33 -14.95
CA ALA A 15 -6.93 17.16 -14.89
C ALA A 15 -8.16 16.43 -15.44
N ARG A 16 -8.00 15.67 -16.54
CA ARG A 16 -9.08 14.85 -17.12
C ARG A 16 -9.51 13.68 -16.23
N HIS A 17 -8.58 13.08 -15.48
CA HIS A 17 -8.89 11.96 -14.58
C HIS A 17 -9.50 12.44 -13.27
N LEU A 18 -8.92 13.47 -12.65
CA LEU A 18 -9.39 13.99 -11.36
C LEU A 18 -10.65 14.85 -11.49
N GLY A 19 -10.86 15.53 -12.62
CA GLY A 19 -12.09 16.29 -12.89
C GLY A 19 -13.30 15.41 -13.25
N ARG A 20 -13.13 14.09 -13.35
CA ARG A 20 -14.20 13.12 -13.64
C ARG A 20 -14.83 12.51 -12.38
N ASP A 21 -14.38 12.89 -11.18
CA ASP A 21 -14.74 12.23 -9.92
C ASP A 21 -15.55 13.13 -8.96
N ASP A 22 -16.73 13.60 -9.39
CA ASP A 22 -17.65 14.31 -8.47
C ASP A 22 -19.14 13.92 -8.61
N ARG A 23 -19.48 12.83 -9.33
CA ARG A 23 -20.90 12.39 -9.42
C ARG A 23 -21.12 10.88 -9.40
N VAL A 24 -20.14 10.09 -8.97
CA VAL A 24 -20.39 8.70 -8.60
C VAL A 24 -20.09 8.61 -7.13
N ALA A 25 -21.15 8.56 -6.31
CA ALA A 25 -21.04 8.26 -4.90
C ALA A 25 -20.08 7.07 -4.75
N ALA A 26 -18.98 7.29 -4.04
CA ALA A 26 -17.99 6.27 -3.78
C ALA A 26 -18.64 5.17 -2.93
N VAL A 27 -19.32 4.23 -3.58
CA VAL A 27 -19.54 2.91 -3.02
C VAL A 27 -18.14 2.36 -2.82
N PRO A 28 -17.72 2.02 -1.59
CA PRO A 28 -16.42 1.39 -1.38
C PRO A 28 -16.49 0.05 -2.11
N HIS A 29 -16.03 0.03 -3.35
CA HIS A 29 -15.82 -1.20 -4.08
C HIS A 29 -14.67 -1.86 -3.33
N PRO A 30 -14.88 -3.03 -2.68
CA PRO A 30 -13.75 -3.78 -2.18
C PRO A 30 -12.90 -4.04 -3.42
N LEU A 31 -11.72 -3.43 -3.46
CA LEU A 31 -10.69 -3.87 -4.39
C LEU A 31 -10.47 -5.32 -4.00
N THR A 32 -11.03 -6.24 -4.78
CA THR A 32 -10.73 -7.66 -4.67
C THR A 32 -9.32 -7.84 -5.20
N PHE A 33 -8.34 -7.35 -4.44
CA PHE A 33 -7.05 -7.97 -4.39
C PHE A 33 -7.38 -9.38 -3.95
N ALA A 34 -7.35 -10.34 -4.88
CA ALA A 34 -7.12 -11.72 -4.52
C ALA A 34 -5.80 -11.67 -3.74
N SER A 35 -5.89 -11.60 -2.42
CA SER A 35 -4.76 -11.38 -1.54
C SER A 35 -3.91 -12.62 -1.68
N HIS A 36 -2.89 -12.55 -2.54
CA HIS A 36 -1.90 -13.60 -2.64
C HIS A 36 -1.41 -13.89 -1.22
N ALA A 37 -1.18 -15.15 -0.86
CA ALA A 37 -0.92 -15.54 0.53
C ALA A 37 0.24 -14.75 1.18
N SER A 38 1.17 -14.24 0.36
CA SER A 38 2.25 -13.35 0.78
C SER A 38 1.82 -11.96 1.30
N HIS A 39 0.61 -11.50 0.97
CA HIS A 39 0.01 -10.27 1.50
C HIS A 39 -0.82 -10.50 2.77
N TYR A 40 -1.05 -11.75 3.16
CA TYR A 40 -1.80 -12.05 4.38
C TYR A 40 -0.94 -11.75 5.61
N ARG A 41 -1.49 -10.95 6.54
CA ARG A 41 -0.86 -10.68 7.84
C ARG A 41 -1.60 -11.40 8.95
N TYR A 42 -0.88 -12.15 9.77
CA TYR A 42 -1.49 -12.78 10.95
C TYR A 42 -1.96 -11.71 11.95
N ALA A 43 -3.23 -11.77 12.33
CA ALA A 43 -3.84 -10.84 13.28
C ALA A 43 -3.33 -11.00 14.74
N MET A 44 -2.59 -12.08 15.03
CA MET A 44 -2.32 -12.54 16.39
C MET A 44 -0.94 -12.20 16.96
N VAL A 45 -0.09 -11.43 16.27
CA VAL A 45 1.21 -11.07 16.88
C VAL A 45 1.02 -9.80 17.72
N PRO A 46 1.02 -9.89 19.07
CA PRO A 46 0.98 -8.69 19.90
C PRO A 46 2.14 -7.79 19.53
N GLN A 47 1.83 -6.51 19.29
CA GLN A 47 2.82 -5.46 19.06
C GLN A 47 3.55 -5.26 20.38
N GLY A 48 4.69 -5.94 20.55
CA GLY A 48 5.55 -5.78 21.72
C GLY A 48 6.76 -4.92 21.39
N ASP A 49 7.13 -4.02 22.31
CA ASP A 49 8.38 -3.26 22.28
C ASP A 49 9.59 -4.14 22.72
N GLY A 50 9.51 -5.44 22.47
CA GLY A 50 10.49 -6.44 22.88
C GLY A 50 11.49 -6.79 21.78
N PRO A 51 12.30 -7.84 21.98
CA PRO A 51 13.14 -8.38 20.93
C PRO A 51 12.29 -8.84 19.73
N CYS A 52 12.86 -8.75 18.53
CA CYS A 52 12.20 -9.21 17.31
C CYS A 52 11.90 -10.71 17.36
N LEU A 53 10.72 -11.11 16.89
CA LEU A 53 10.26 -12.51 16.94
C LEU A 53 11.14 -13.46 16.11
N ILE A 54 11.66 -13.00 14.98
CA ILE A 54 12.48 -13.80 14.05
C ILE A 54 13.97 -13.67 14.37
N GLU A 55 14.38 -12.53 14.92
CA GLU A 55 15.77 -12.21 15.26
C GLU A 55 15.87 -11.70 16.72
N PRO A 56 15.92 -12.57 17.73
CA PRO A 56 15.84 -12.16 19.14
C PRO A 56 16.98 -11.23 19.62
N GLY A 57 18.09 -11.17 18.86
CA GLY A 57 19.22 -10.28 19.15
C GLY A 57 18.99 -8.82 18.74
N VAL A 58 17.89 -8.49 18.04
CA VAL A 58 17.58 -7.11 17.63
C VAL A 58 16.28 -6.63 18.26
N GLN A 59 16.19 -5.32 18.50
CA GLN A 59 14.99 -4.66 19.00
C GLN A 59 13.90 -4.62 17.93
N CYS A 60 12.65 -4.91 18.29
CA CYS A 60 11.53 -4.82 17.37
C CYS A 60 11.32 -3.36 16.88
N THR A 61 11.13 -3.18 15.58
CA THR A 61 10.83 -1.88 14.93
C THR A 61 9.43 -1.83 14.30
N HIS A 62 8.58 -2.81 14.61
CA HIS A 62 7.21 -2.91 14.08
C HIS A 62 7.11 -2.97 12.55
N CYS A 63 8.15 -3.48 11.87
CA CYS A 63 8.17 -3.62 10.41
C CYS A 63 7.11 -4.59 9.87
N GLY A 64 6.58 -5.49 10.70
CA GLY A 64 5.51 -6.42 10.33
C GLY A 64 5.96 -7.66 9.55
N TYR A 65 7.26 -7.86 9.37
CA TYR A 65 7.80 -9.01 8.62
C TYR A 65 7.44 -10.35 9.28
N CYS A 66 7.46 -10.41 10.62
CA CYS A 66 7.03 -11.59 11.38
C CYS A 66 5.54 -11.94 11.23
N GLN A 67 4.74 -11.04 10.65
CA GLN A 67 3.32 -11.26 10.43
C GLN A 67 3.02 -11.72 9.01
N SER A 68 3.98 -11.65 8.08
CA SER A 68 3.79 -12.09 6.70
C SER A 68 4.41 -13.46 6.46
N HIS A 69 3.96 -14.14 5.41
CA HIS A 69 4.48 -15.46 5.02
C HIS A 69 5.91 -15.45 4.46
N GLY A 70 6.55 -14.28 4.36
CA GLY A 70 7.80 -14.11 3.61
C GLY A 70 7.60 -14.36 2.11
N HIS A 71 8.49 -13.83 1.29
CA HIS A 71 8.63 -14.22 -0.12
C HIS A 71 10.07 -14.66 -0.36
#